data_AF-A0A914N8I2-F1
#
_entry.id   AF-A0A914N8I2-F1
#
_cell.length_a   1.000
_cell.length_b   1.000
_cell.length_c   1.000
_cell.angle_alpha   90.00
_cell.angle_beta   90.00
_cell.angle_gamma   90.00
#
_symmetry.space_group_name_H-M   'P 1'
#
loop_
_entity.id
_entity.type
_entity.pdbx_description
1 polymer ?
#
loop_
_entity_poly.entity_id
_entity_poly.type
_entity_poly.pdbx_seq_one_letter_code
_entity_poly.pdbx_strand_id
1 'polypeptide(L)'
;MEKSLSPNIATAQSSSLIRDEKDKEKGVEQICQWILELGDHDKRENALLQISKCRESIEDLAVWLWYSYGTVSVLLQEIISIYPYILPPTLTAAQSNRVCNALALMQCIASHRDTRKQFLEAKIPLYLYPFLHTTNDSRPFEYLRLTSLGVLGALVKTDEKDVVKFLLSTEIIPLCLRIMEQGTELSRTVATFILQ
;
A
#
# COMPACT_ATOMS: atom_id res chain seq x y z
N MET A 1 46.47 -45.22 -18.46
CA MET A 1 46.36 -44.00 -17.63
C MET A 1 45.07 -43.28 -18.02
N GLU A 2 43.97 -43.73 -17.41
CA GLU A 2 42.66 -43.09 -17.52
C GLU A 2 42.70 -41.74 -16.79
N LYS A 3 42.27 -40.66 -17.47
CA LYS A 3 41.95 -39.39 -16.82
C LYS A 3 40.45 -39.32 -16.62
N SER A 4 40.04 -39.48 -15.37
CA SER A 4 38.69 -39.26 -14.84
C SER A 4 38.16 -37.87 -15.19
N LEU A 5 37.04 -37.79 -15.90
CA LEU A 5 36.22 -36.58 -16.02
C LEU A 5 35.52 -36.29 -14.68
N SER A 6 35.73 -35.09 -14.15
CA SER A 6 35.12 -34.58 -12.92
C SER A 6 33.63 -34.26 -13.13
N PRO A 7 32.67 -34.87 -12.40
CA PRO A 7 31.23 -34.56 -12.54
C PRO A 7 30.74 -33.35 -11.71
N ASN A 8 31.60 -32.68 -10.95
CA ASN A 8 31.18 -31.90 -9.77
C ASN A 8 30.65 -30.47 -9.99
N ILE A 9 30.76 -29.88 -11.18
CA ILE A 9 30.39 -28.46 -11.38
C ILE A 9 28.90 -28.30 -11.74
N ALA A 10 28.36 -29.21 -12.58
CA ALA A 10 26.96 -29.16 -13.00
C ALA A 10 25.97 -29.49 -11.86
N THR A 11 26.37 -30.36 -10.92
CA THR A 11 25.55 -30.79 -9.77
C THR A 11 25.47 -29.72 -8.66
N ALA A 12 26.50 -28.87 -8.54
CA ALA A 12 26.53 -27.77 -7.58
C ALA A 12 25.67 -26.56 -8.03
N GLN A 13 25.67 -26.23 -9.33
CA GLN A 13 24.82 -25.18 -9.90
C GLN A 13 23.34 -25.55 -9.93
N SER A 14 23.02 -26.83 -10.19
CA SER A 14 21.64 -27.31 -10.14
C SER A 14 21.09 -27.37 -8.71
N SER A 15 21.91 -27.74 -7.73
CA SER A 15 21.48 -27.73 -6.31
C SER A 15 21.33 -26.33 -5.72
N SER A 16 22.09 -25.32 -6.18
CA SER A 16 21.86 -23.93 -5.78
C SER A 16 20.58 -23.36 -6.39
N LEU A 17 20.31 -23.63 -7.67
CA LEU A 17 19.08 -23.19 -8.35
C LEU A 17 17.81 -23.79 -7.72
N ILE A 18 17.84 -25.10 -7.39
CA ILE A 18 16.72 -25.78 -6.70
C ILE A 18 16.48 -25.21 -5.29
N ARG A 19 17.54 -24.75 -4.62
CA ARG A 19 17.45 -24.15 -3.29
C ARG A 19 16.86 -22.75 -3.33
N ASP A 20 17.28 -21.94 -4.31
CA ASP A 20 16.74 -20.60 -4.57
C ASP A 20 15.26 -20.65 -5.00
N GLU A 21 14.85 -21.67 -5.77
CA GLU A 21 13.43 -21.88 -6.12
C GLU A 21 12.58 -22.25 -4.90
N LYS A 22 13.06 -23.15 -4.04
CA LYS A 22 12.34 -23.53 -2.81
C LYS A 22 12.23 -22.40 -1.80
N ASP A 23 13.24 -21.56 -1.69
CA ASP A 23 13.22 -20.42 -0.77
C ASP A 23 12.30 -19.30 -1.29
N LYS A 24 12.20 -19.13 -2.62
CA LYS A 24 11.17 -18.27 -3.24
C LYS A 24 9.76 -18.82 -3.03
N GLU A 25 9.55 -20.11 -3.22
CA GLU A 25 8.25 -20.78 -3.05
C GLU A 25 7.72 -20.63 -1.62
N LYS A 26 8.59 -20.84 -0.62
CA LYS A 26 8.26 -20.57 0.80
C LYS A 26 7.91 -19.11 1.07
N GLY A 27 8.59 -18.17 0.41
CA GLY A 27 8.27 -16.75 0.51
C GLY A 27 6.85 -16.45 0.02
N VAL A 28 6.48 -17.01 -1.12
CA VAL A 28 5.13 -16.85 -1.71
C VAL A 28 4.05 -17.46 -0.82
N GLU A 29 4.26 -18.69 -0.32
CA GLU A 29 3.32 -19.34 0.61
C GLU A 29 3.08 -18.49 1.86
N GLN A 30 4.14 -17.91 2.41
CA GLN A 30 4.05 -17.07 3.60
C GLN A 30 3.24 -15.78 3.35
N ILE A 31 3.40 -15.16 2.18
CA ILE A 31 2.63 -13.97 1.78
C ILE A 31 1.15 -14.33 1.60
N CYS A 32 0.86 -15.43 0.91
CA CYS A 32 -0.51 -15.93 0.75
C CYS A 32 -1.16 -16.18 2.12
N GLN A 33 -0.42 -16.77 3.05
CA GLN A 33 -0.89 -16.97 4.43
C GLN A 33 -1.20 -15.64 5.13
N TRP A 34 -0.33 -14.64 5.03
CA TRP A 34 -0.63 -13.32 5.61
C TRP A 34 -1.83 -12.65 4.96
N ILE A 35 -2.03 -12.79 3.65
CA ILE A 35 -3.22 -12.26 2.96
C ILE A 35 -4.49 -12.91 3.51
N LEU A 36 -4.48 -14.23 3.73
CA LEU A 36 -5.61 -14.92 4.36
C LEU A 36 -5.85 -14.44 5.79
N GLU A 37 -4.78 -14.21 6.54
CA GLU A 37 -4.82 -13.70 7.92
C GLU A 37 -5.36 -12.28 8.04
N LEU A 38 -5.43 -11.49 6.95
CA LEU A 38 -6.14 -10.21 6.97
C LEU A 38 -7.63 -10.38 7.30
N GLY A 39 -8.23 -11.50 6.89
CA GLY A 39 -9.63 -11.83 7.20
C GLY A 39 -9.88 -12.06 8.70
N ASP A 40 -8.86 -12.50 9.43
CA ASP A 40 -8.93 -12.79 10.87
C ASP A 40 -8.60 -11.54 11.68
N HIS A 41 -9.56 -11.05 12.47
CA HIS A 41 -9.43 -9.81 13.24
C HIS A 41 -8.21 -9.81 14.17
N ASP A 42 -7.88 -10.95 14.78
CA ASP A 42 -6.82 -11.03 15.79
C ASP A 42 -5.42 -11.09 15.16
N LYS A 43 -5.32 -11.55 13.92
CA LYS A 43 -4.06 -11.67 13.17
C LYS A 43 -3.81 -10.52 12.22
N ARG A 44 -4.87 -9.80 11.84
CA ARG A 44 -4.86 -8.75 10.83
C ARG A 44 -3.79 -7.69 11.06
N GLU A 45 -3.61 -7.23 12.30
CA GLU A 45 -2.63 -6.18 12.59
C GLU A 45 -1.20 -6.63 12.27
N ASN A 46 -0.84 -7.86 12.63
CA ASN A 46 0.46 -8.42 12.29
C ASN A 46 0.58 -8.66 10.77
N ALA A 47 -0.44 -9.22 10.13
CA ALA A 47 -0.45 -9.44 8.69
C ALA A 47 -0.25 -8.13 7.91
N LEU A 48 -0.97 -7.06 8.26
CA LEU A 48 -0.80 -5.72 7.68
C LEU A 48 0.66 -5.25 7.78
N LEU A 49 1.28 -5.40 8.96
CA LEU A 49 2.66 -4.99 9.20
C LEU A 49 3.67 -5.80 8.39
N GLN A 50 3.49 -7.12 8.28
CA GLN A 50 4.43 -7.96 7.53
C GLN A 50 4.33 -7.69 6.02
N ILE A 51 3.11 -7.66 5.48
CA ILE A 51 2.89 -7.41 4.05
C ILE A 51 3.37 -5.99 3.69
N SER A 52 3.11 -4.98 4.52
CA SER A 52 3.53 -3.60 4.23
C SER A 52 5.05 -3.45 4.13
N LYS A 53 5.83 -4.27 4.86
CA LYS A 53 7.30 -4.27 4.82
C LYS A 53 7.87 -4.90 3.54
N CYS A 54 7.26 -5.96 3.04
CA CYS A 54 7.75 -6.67 1.86
C CYS A 54 7.09 -6.21 0.54
N ARG A 55 6.20 -5.21 0.59
CA ARG A 55 5.39 -4.78 -0.58
C ARG A 55 6.19 -4.37 -1.82
N GLU A 56 7.43 -3.93 -1.66
CA GLU A 56 8.30 -3.49 -2.76
C GLU A 56 9.11 -4.66 -3.36
N SER A 57 9.18 -5.79 -2.65
CA SER A 57 9.94 -6.96 -3.07
C SER A 57 9.13 -7.92 -3.96
N ILE A 58 7.83 -7.69 -4.11
CA ILE A 58 6.89 -8.60 -4.77
C ILE A 58 6.14 -7.81 -5.84
N GLU A 59 6.47 -8.06 -7.11
CA GLU A 59 5.90 -7.35 -8.25
C GLU A 59 4.37 -7.53 -8.34
N ASP A 60 3.89 -8.78 -8.17
CA ASP A 60 2.48 -9.14 -8.34
C ASP A 60 1.62 -8.96 -7.08
N LEU A 61 2.16 -8.41 -5.99
CA LEU A 61 1.43 -8.33 -4.72
C LEU A 61 0.10 -7.58 -4.86
N ALA A 62 0.07 -6.51 -5.65
CA ALA A 62 -1.13 -5.73 -5.91
C ALA A 62 -2.26 -6.59 -6.51
N VAL A 63 -1.92 -7.48 -7.45
CA VAL A 63 -2.86 -8.41 -8.08
C VAL A 63 -3.38 -9.40 -7.05
N TRP A 64 -2.50 -9.97 -6.22
CA TRP A 64 -2.91 -10.91 -5.18
C TRP A 64 -3.83 -10.26 -4.14
N LEU A 65 -3.53 -9.04 -3.71
CA LEU A 65 -4.37 -8.28 -2.78
C LEU A 65 -5.74 -7.96 -3.39
N TRP A 66 -5.79 -7.61 -4.68
CA TRP A 66 -7.04 -7.23 -5.35
C TRP A 66 -7.97 -8.42 -5.58
N TYR A 67 -7.43 -9.54 -6.05
CA TYR A 67 -8.22 -10.71 -6.43
C TYR A 67 -8.41 -11.73 -5.30
N SER A 68 -7.72 -11.57 -4.16
CA SER A 68 -8.00 -12.35 -2.97
C SER A 68 -9.34 -11.94 -2.34
N TYR A 69 -10.17 -12.93 -2.04
CA TYR A 69 -11.52 -12.73 -1.52
C TYR A 69 -11.53 -11.87 -0.25
N GLY A 70 -12.32 -10.80 -0.25
CA GLY A 70 -12.54 -9.94 0.92
C GLY A 70 -11.35 -9.06 1.33
N THR A 71 -10.19 -9.17 0.69
CA THR A 71 -8.97 -8.45 1.10
C THR A 71 -9.15 -6.94 0.99
N VAL A 72 -9.61 -6.42 -0.16
CA VAL A 72 -9.87 -4.98 -0.34
C VAL A 72 -10.96 -4.48 0.62
N SER A 73 -11.98 -5.30 0.90
CA SER A 73 -13.04 -4.96 1.87
C SER A 73 -12.49 -4.82 3.29
N VAL A 74 -11.56 -5.69 3.70
CA VAL A 74 -10.86 -5.58 4.98
C VAL A 74 -10.01 -4.31 5.03
N LEU A 75 -9.26 -3.99 3.97
CA LEU A 75 -8.45 -2.76 3.92
C LEU A 75 -9.33 -1.51 4.02
N LEU A 76 -10.50 -1.50 3.36
CA LEU A 76 -11.51 -0.44 3.52
C LEU A 76 -12.07 -0.38 4.94
N GLN A 77 -12.31 -1.53 5.58
CA GLN A 77 -12.77 -1.58 6.97
C GLN A 77 -11.75 -0.94 7.91
N GLU A 78 -10.45 -1.18 7.72
CA GLU A 78 -9.39 -0.54 8.51
C GLU A 78 -9.40 0.99 8.34
N ILE A 79 -9.62 1.50 7.12
CA ILE A 79 -9.78 2.95 6.86
C ILE A 79 -11.00 3.52 7.59
N ILE A 80 -12.18 2.91 7.40
CA ILE A 80 -13.44 3.41 7.96
C ILE A 80 -13.43 3.34 9.50
N SER A 81 -12.73 2.36 10.08
CA SER A 81 -12.58 2.23 11.54
C SER A 81 -11.93 3.44 12.21
N ILE A 82 -11.19 4.26 11.44
CA ILE A 82 -10.51 5.45 11.94
C ILE A 82 -11.42 6.68 11.98
N TYR A 83 -12.51 6.72 11.21
CA TYR A 83 -13.38 7.90 11.12
C TYR A 83 -13.87 8.44 12.47
N PRO A 84 -14.26 7.61 13.46
CA PRO A 84 -14.68 8.11 14.77
C PRO A 84 -13.60 8.88 15.54
N TYR A 85 -12.32 8.68 15.20
CA TYR A 85 -11.18 9.32 15.89
C TYR A 85 -10.64 10.55 15.16
N ILE A 86 -11.23 10.92 14.03
CA ILE A 86 -10.91 12.15 13.28
C ILE A 86 -11.60 13.35 13.92
N LEU A 87 -12.86 13.19 14.32
CA LEU A 87 -13.68 14.23 14.91
C LEU A 87 -14.55 13.64 16.04
N PRO A 88 -14.19 13.84 17.32
CA PRO A 88 -13.07 14.63 17.84
C PRO A 88 -11.69 14.01 17.51
N PRO A 89 -10.61 14.80 17.46
CA PRO A 89 -9.29 14.33 17.02
C PRO A 89 -8.56 13.56 18.14
N THR A 90 -8.95 12.30 18.34
CA THR A 90 -8.42 11.42 19.40
C THR A 90 -7.59 10.27 18.85
N LEU A 91 -7.10 10.39 17.62
CA LEU A 91 -6.29 9.35 16.96
C LEU A 91 -4.97 9.09 17.69
N THR A 92 -4.75 7.84 18.08
CA THR A 92 -3.51 7.41 18.73
C THR A 92 -2.42 7.04 17.71
N ALA A 93 -1.16 7.01 18.17
CA ALA A 93 -0.04 6.57 17.34
C ALA A 93 -0.19 5.12 16.86
N ALA A 94 -0.70 4.21 17.71
CA ALA A 94 -0.93 2.81 17.35
C ALA A 94 -1.98 2.67 16.24
N GLN A 95 -3.13 3.36 16.39
CA GLN A 95 -4.18 3.38 15.37
C GLN A 95 -3.68 3.96 14.04
N SER A 96 -2.97 5.08 14.09
CA SER A 96 -2.36 5.70 12.89
C SER A 96 -1.39 4.75 12.20
N ASN A 97 -0.47 4.10 12.94
CA ASN A 97 0.46 3.14 12.36
C ASN A 97 -0.25 1.95 11.70
N ARG A 98 -1.28 1.41 12.36
CA ARG A 98 -2.06 0.28 11.83
C ARG A 98 -2.76 0.63 10.53
N VAL A 99 -3.50 1.74 10.49
CA VAL A 99 -4.18 2.17 9.25
C VAL A 99 -3.19 2.57 8.16
N CYS A 100 -2.04 3.17 8.51
CA CYS A 100 -1.01 3.50 7.53
C CYS A 100 -0.39 2.25 6.88
N ASN A 101 -0.29 1.12 7.59
CA ASN A 101 0.07 -0.15 6.95
C ASN A 101 -0.98 -0.57 5.91
N ALA A 102 -2.28 -0.43 6.20
CA ALA A 102 -3.33 -0.70 5.23
C ALA A 102 -3.29 0.28 4.04
N LEU A 103 -3.04 1.58 4.29
CA LEU A 103 -2.86 2.58 3.24
C LEU A 103 -1.66 2.29 2.35
N ALA A 104 -0.55 1.76 2.89
CA ALA A 104 0.59 1.34 2.10
C ALA A 104 0.25 0.17 1.14
N LEU A 105 -0.65 -0.73 1.55
CA LEU A 105 -1.17 -1.78 0.67
C LEU A 105 -2.12 -1.21 -0.39
N MET A 106 -2.99 -0.25 -0.02
CA MET A 106 -3.81 0.48 -1.00
C MET A 106 -2.95 1.24 -2.01
N GLN A 107 -1.82 1.82 -1.58
CA GLN A 107 -0.85 2.46 -2.47
C GLN A 107 -0.25 1.46 -3.47
N CYS A 108 0.08 0.25 -3.02
CA CYS A 108 0.56 -0.83 -3.89
C CYS A 108 -0.49 -1.16 -4.98
N ILE A 109 -1.75 -1.35 -4.59
CA ILE A 109 -2.88 -1.60 -5.50
C ILE A 109 -3.06 -0.44 -6.50
N ALA A 110 -2.99 0.81 -6.02
CA ALA A 110 -3.13 2.00 -6.84
C ALA A 110 -1.96 2.18 -7.84
N SER A 111 -0.75 1.76 -7.45
CA SER A 111 0.44 1.87 -8.29
C SER A 111 0.54 0.82 -9.39
N HIS A 112 -0.22 -0.28 -9.30
CA HIS A 112 -0.07 -1.41 -10.22
C HIS A 112 -1.01 -1.31 -11.43
N ARG A 113 -0.49 -1.55 -12.63
CA ARG A 113 -1.21 -1.34 -13.90
C ARG A 113 -2.49 -2.16 -14.03
N ASP A 114 -2.50 -3.38 -13.49
CA ASP A 114 -3.61 -4.33 -13.67
C ASP A 114 -4.72 -4.18 -12.63
N THR A 115 -4.54 -3.31 -11.63
CA THR A 115 -5.51 -3.09 -10.53
C THR A 115 -5.92 -1.64 -10.37
N ARG A 116 -5.11 -0.69 -10.85
CA ARG A 116 -5.35 0.76 -10.72
C ARG A 116 -6.69 1.19 -11.28
N LYS A 117 -7.06 0.71 -12.48
CA LYS A 117 -8.31 1.08 -13.13
C LYS A 117 -9.50 0.66 -12.26
N GLN A 118 -9.50 -0.57 -11.77
CA GLN A 118 -10.55 -1.10 -10.92
C GLN A 118 -10.58 -0.39 -9.56
N PHE A 119 -9.41 -0.02 -9.00
CA PHE A 119 -9.31 0.80 -7.79
C PHE A 119 -9.98 2.16 -7.94
N LEU A 120 -9.79 2.80 -9.10
CA LEU A 120 -10.41 4.08 -9.46
C LEU A 120 -11.92 3.95 -9.70
N GLU A 121 -12.34 2.95 -10.48
CA GLU A 121 -13.75 2.68 -10.79
C GLU A 121 -14.56 2.32 -9.55
N ALA A 122 -13.95 1.62 -8.58
CA ALA A 122 -14.52 1.34 -7.28
C ALA A 122 -14.61 2.58 -6.37
N LYS A 123 -14.10 3.74 -6.80
CA LYS A 123 -14.08 5.01 -6.06
C LYS A 123 -13.42 4.91 -4.68
N ILE A 124 -12.49 3.96 -4.51
CA ILE A 124 -11.74 3.77 -3.25
C ILE A 124 -10.99 5.04 -2.82
N PRO A 125 -10.38 5.85 -3.71
CA PRO A 125 -9.70 7.08 -3.29
C PRO A 125 -10.56 8.03 -2.44
N LEU A 126 -11.88 8.06 -2.63
CA LEU A 126 -12.79 8.96 -1.90
C LEU A 126 -12.82 8.68 -0.38
N TYR A 127 -12.52 7.45 0.04
CA TYR A 127 -12.44 7.08 1.46
C TYR A 127 -11.24 7.72 2.16
N LEU A 128 -10.27 8.26 1.41
CA LEU A 128 -9.08 8.89 1.98
C LEU A 128 -9.29 10.39 2.26
N TYR A 129 -10.31 11.01 1.68
CA TYR A 129 -10.52 12.45 1.75
C TYR A 129 -10.83 12.93 3.17
N PRO A 130 -11.60 12.20 4.01
CA PRO A 130 -11.74 12.53 5.42
C PRO A 130 -10.41 12.66 6.18
N PHE A 131 -9.40 11.86 5.82
CA PHE A 131 -8.06 11.97 6.41
C PHE A 131 -7.35 13.25 5.97
N LEU A 132 -7.47 13.63 4.71
CA LEU A 132 -6.87 14.86 4.16
C LEU A 132 -7.55 16.14 4.68
N HIS A 133 -8.81 16.07 5.10
CA HIS A 133 -9.49 17.21 5.74
C HIS A 133 -9.04 17.49 7.17
N THR A 134 -8.32 16.57 7.81
CA THR A 134 -7.86 16.76 9.20
C THR A 134 -6.86 17.92 9.32
N THR A 135 -6.97 18.71 10.39
CA THR A 135 -6.11 19.88 10.66
C THR A 135 -5.32 19.76 11.96
N ASN A 136 -5.37 18.61 12.64
CA ASN A 136 -4.59 18.38 13.85
C ASN A 136 -3.13 18.08 13.47
N ASP A 137 -2.19 18.79 14.09
CA ASP A 137 -0.75 18.73 13.74
C ASP A 137 0.04 17.70 14.57
N SER A 138 -0.64 16.90 15.39
CA SER A 138 0.04 15.82 16.11
C SER A 138 0.58 14.78 15.13
N ARG A 139 1.69 14.15 15.51
CA ARG A 139 2.40 13.16 14.69
C ARG A 139 1.50 12.05 14.09
N PRO A 140 0.51 11.48 14.81
CA PRO A 140 -0.39 10.47 14.23
C PRO A 140 -1.21 11.01 13.05
N PHE A 141 -1.65 12.26 13.10
CA PHE A 141 -2.44 12.88 12.02
C PHE A 141 -1.57 13.32 10.84
N GLU A 142 -0.38 13.88 11.09
CA GLU A 142 0.58 14.17 10.01
C GLU A 142 0.96 12.90 9.24
N TYR A 143 1.25 11.82 9.95
CA TYR A 143 1.59 10.54 9.31
C TYR A 143 0.42 9.96 8.52
N LEU A 144 -0.81 10.09 9.04
CA LEU A 144 -2.02 9.67 8.34
C LEU A 144 -2.23 10.44 7.03
N ARG A 145 -2.09 11.78 7.07
CA ARG A 145 -2.21 12.64 5.89
C ARG A 145 -1.15 12.32 4.84
N LEU A 146 0.12 12.23 5.26
CA LEU A 146 1.24 11.91 4.36
C LEU A 146 1.03 10.57 3.65
N THR A 147 0.64 9.53 4.40
CA THR A 147 0.42 8.19 3.81
C THR A 147 -0.78 8.19 2.86
N SER A 148 -1.85 8.92 3.19
CA SER A 148 -3.02 9.09 2.32
C SER A 148 -2.68 9.83 1.02
N LEU A 149 -1.88 10.90 1.09
CA LEU A 149 -1.33 11.59 -0.08
C LEU A 149 -0.45 10.65 -0.91
N GLY A 150 0.30 9.74 -0.29
CA GLY A 150 1.10 8.73 -0.99
C GLY A 150 0.26 7.84 -1.91
N VAL A 151 -0.95 7.45 -1.49
CA VAL A 151 -1.89 6.67 -2.34
C VAL A 151 -2.33 7.49 -3.54
N LEU A 152 -2.72 8.76 -3.33
CA LEU A 152 -3.15 9.64 -4.43
C LEU A 152 -1.99 10.01 -5.36
N GLY A 153 -0.79 10.22 -4.81
CA GLY A 153 0.47 10.41 -5.53
C GLY A 153 0.79 9.23 -6.45
N ALA A 154 0.58 7.99 -5.97
CA ALA A 154 0.78 6.81 -6.79
C ALA A 154 -0.19 6.72 -7.98
N LEU A 155 -1.41 7.25 -7.85
CA LEU A 155 -2.37 7.32 -8.95
C LEU A 155 -1.95 8.34 -10.02
N VAL A 156 -1.60 9.56 -9.61
CA VAL A 156 -1.24 10.62 -10.58
C VAL A 156 0.07 10.34 -11.31
N LYS A 157 0.98 9.58 -10.69
CA LYS A 157 2.29 9.23 -11.28
C LYS A 157 2.20 8.52 -12.64
N THR A 158 1.03 7.99 -13.02
CA THR A 158 0.88 7.26 -14.28
C THR A 158 0.43 8.12 -15.47
N ASP A 159 0.17 9.41 -15.25
CA ASP A 159 -0.26 10.37 -16.28
C ASP A 159 -1.52 9.94 -17.06
N GLU A 160 -2.35 9.08 -16.47
CA GLU A 160 -3.58 8.59 -17.07
C GLU A 160 -4.69 9.65 -17.00
N LYS A 161 -5.24 10.01 -18.18
CA LYS A 161 -6.30 11.02 -18.29
C LYS A 161 -7.52 10.72 -17.42
N ASP A 162 -7.88 9.45 -17.27
CA ASP A 162 -9.03 9.03 -16.47
C ASP A 162 -8.78 9.26 -14.97
N VAL A 163 -7.55 9.05 -14.48
CA VAL A 163 -7.14 9.38 -13.11
C VAL A 163 -7.23 10.89 -12.88
N VAL A 164 -6.65 11.68 -13.79
CA VAL A 164 -6.69 13.16 -13.69
C VAL A 164 -8.14 13.65 -13.70
N LYS A 165 -8.97 13.17 -14.62
CA LYS A 165 -10.39 13.55 -14.70
C LYS A 165 -11.16 13.17 -13.43
N PHE A 166 -10.92 11.98 -12.89
CA PHE A 166 -11.51 11.57 -11.62
C PHE A 166 -11.11 12.52 -10.51
N LEU A 167 -9.82 12.79 -10.33
CA LEU A 167 -9.31 13.67 -9.28
C LEU A 167 -9.83 15.11 -9.43
N LEU A 168 -9.88 15.66 -10.64
CA LEU A 168 -10.46 16.98 -10.91
C LEU A 168 -11.97 17.06 -10.63
N SER A 169 -12.70 15.94 -10.71
CA SER A 169 -14.12 15.89 -10.34
C SER A 169 -14.35 15.86 -8.82
N THR A 170 -13.28 15.85 -8.03
CA THR A 170 -13.30 15.82 -6.57
C THR A 170 -12.63 17.07 -5.96
N GLU A 171 -12.69 17.22 -4.65
CA GLU A 171 -12.09 18.37 -3.93
C GLU A 171 -10.56 18.24 -3.69
N ILE A 172 -9.84 17.51 -4.55
CA ILE A 172 -8.39 17.29 -4.34
C ILE A 172 -7.57 18.58 -4.42
N ILE A 173 -7.93 19.52 -5.31
CA ILE A 173 -7.16 20.76 -5.50
C ILE A 173 -7.21 21.63 -4.22
N PRO A 174 -8.40 21.99 -3.68
CA PRO A 174 -8.47 22.71 -2.40
C PRO A 174 -7.74 22.01 -1.26
N LEU A 175 -7.82 20.67 -1.19
CA LEU A 175 -7.14 19.88 -0.16
C LEU A 175 -5.62 19.96 -0.28
N CYS A 176 -5.07 19.76 -1.48
CA CYS A 176 -3.63 19.87 -1.72
C CYS A 176 -3.11 21.27 -1.42
N LEU A 177 -3.83 22.34 -1.83
CA LEU A 177 -3.43 23.72 -1.54
C LEU A 177 -3.37 24.00 -0.03
N ARG A 178 -4.35 23.51 0.75
CA ARG A 178 -4.32 23.63 2.22
C ARG A 178 -3.12 22.91 2.82
N ILE A 179 -2.85 21.69 2.38
CA ILE A 179 -1.70 20.91 2.86
C ILE A 179 -0.39 21.58 2.46
N MET A 180 -0.31 22.18 1.26
CA MET A 180 0.84 22.97 0.81
C MET A 180 1.11 24.20 1.68
N GLU A 181 0.06 24.81 2.23
CA GLU A 181 0.18 25.98 3.11
C GLU A 181 0.59 25.59 4.53
N GLN A 182 -0.02 24.55 5.10
CA GLN A 182 0.02 24.27 6.54
C GLN A 182 0.73 22.96 6.93
N GLY A 183 0.97 22.05 5.99
CA GLY A 183 1.50 20.71 6.28
C GLY A 183 3.01 20.65 6.56
N THR A 184 3.47 19.47 6.98
CA THR A 184 4.90 19.15 7.05
C THR A 184 5.59 19.24 5.69
N GLU A 185 6.91 19.44 5.67
CA GLU A 185 7.70 19.55 4.43
C GLU A 185 7.41 18.40 3.45
N LEU A 186 7.43 17.15 3.93
CA LEU A 186 7.12 15.97 3.11
C LEU A 186 5.69 16.01 2.56
N SER A 187 4.69 16.34 3.38
CA SER A 187 3.30 16.45 2.93
C SER A 187 3.13 17.55 1.88
N ARG A 188 3.86 18.67 2.00
CA ARG A 188 3.87 19.76 1.01
C ARG A 188 4.49 19.31 -0.31
N THR A 189 5.60 18.58 -0.27
CA THR A 189 6.23 18.01 -1.47
C THR A 189 5.27 17.08 -2.21
N VAL A 190 4.61 16.16 -1.51
CA VAL A 190 3.67 15.22 -2.15
C VAL A 190 2.42 15.93 -2.67
N ALA A 191 1.86 16.89 -1.92
CA ALA A 191 0.71 17.68 -2.37
C ALA A 191 1.04 18.52 -3.61
N THR A 192 2.26 19.08 -3.67
CA THR A 192 2.74 19.82 -4.84
C THR A 192 2.87 18.89 -6.04
N PHE A 193 3.47 17.71 -5.86
CA PHE A 193 3.59 16.70 -6.91
C PHE A 193 2.22 16.27 -7.47
N ILE A 194 1.18 16.19 -6.64
CA ILE A 194 -0.19 15.86 -7.10
C ILE A 194 -0.80 16.95 -7.98
N LEU A 195 -0.37 18.21 -7.82
CA LEU A 195 -0.89 19.35 -8.60
C LEU A 195 -0.07 19.67 -9.86
N GLN A 196 1.15 19.12 -9.99
CA GLN A 196 2.04 19.32 -11.14
C GLN A 196 1.58 18.49 -12.33
#